data_AF-A0A947VZQ8-F1
#
_entry.id   AF-A0A947VZQ8-F1
#
_cell.length_a   1.000
_cell.length_b   1.000
_cell.length_c   1.000
_cell.angle_alpha   90.00
_cell.angle_beta   90.00
_cell.angle_gamma   90.00
#
_symmetry.space_group_name_H-M   'P 1'
#
loop_
_entity.id
_entity.type
_entity.pdbx_description
1 polymer ?
#
loop_
_entity_poly.entity_id
_entity_poly.type
_entity_poly.pdbx_seq_one_letter_code
_entity_poly.pdbx_strand_id
1 'polypeptide(L)'
;MVHLEDLEKIKQFVFSETGLVYYRDKEAELCRKIYKAVKRSGARDYRQYMTMLRSGHNKKSREFDNLVSKLIIGETHFFRDEKLFNGVEDVVLPAVIEKNKSRKRLWIWSAGCATGEEAYSVSILINRHFPQLLQEWDIRVVGFDRILSYDEIRLDVMTEERCISKCTTAQKGFSSLMGGHSGQRLSPL
;
A
#
# COMPACT_ATOMS: atom_id res chain seq x y z
N MET A 1 -6.28 -33.01 11.35
CA MET A 1 -7.41 -32.38 10.61
C MET A 1 -7.62 -31.00 11.21
N VAL A 2 -7.87 -29.95 10.41
CA VAL A 2 -8.08 -28.58 10.92
C VAL A 2 -9.59 -28.37 11.04
N HIS A 3 -10.06 -28.10 12.25
CA HIS A 3 -11.48 -27.89 12.55
C HIS A 3 -11.85 -26.40 12.50
N LEU A 4 -13.15 -26.08 12.50
CA LEU A 4 -13.63 -24.68 12.51
C LEU A 4 -13.11 -23.90 13.74
N GLU A 5 -13.05 -24.54 14.91
CA GLU A 5 -12.52 -23.95 16.15
C GLU A 5 -11.03 -23.59 16.05
N ASP A 6 -10.26 -24.35 15.27
CA ASP A 6 -8.83 -24.09 15.03
C ASP A 6 -8.65 -22.82 14.19
N LEU A 7 -9.52 -22.61 13.20
CA LEU A 7 -9.50 -21.41 12.36
C LEU A 7 -9.80 -20.14 13.17
N GLU A 8 -10.74 -20.22 14.10
CA GLU A 8 -11.09 -19.08 14.97
C GLU A 8 -9.90 -18.68 15.86
N LYS A 9 -9.14 -19.64 16.38
CA LYS A 9 -7.94 -19.33 17.18
C LYS A 9 -6.81 -18.71 16.34
N ILE A 10 -6.60 -19.14 15.08
CA ILE A 10 -5.66 -18.45 14.18
C ILE A 10 -6.14 -17.02 13.90
N LYS A 11 -7.45 -16.83 13.64
CA LYS A 11 -8.03 -15.51 13.39
C LYS A 11 -7.84 -14.58 14.60
N GLN A 12 -8.10 -15.06 15.81
CA GLN A 12 -7.86 -14.31 17.05
C GLN A 12 -6.38 -13.96 17.22
N PHE A 13 -5.48 -14.89 16.91
CA PHE A 13 -4.04 -14.63 16.95
C PHE A 13 -3.59 -13.59 15.92
N VAL A 14 -4.07 -13.69 14.67
CA VAL A 14 -3.79 -12.68 13.64
C VAL A 14 -4.32 -11.32 14.09
N PHE A 15 -5.54 -11.27 14.64
CA PHE A 15 -6.13 -10.04 15.17
C PHE A 15 -5.27 -9.45 16.32
N SER A 16 -4.85 -10.25 17.30
CA SER A 16 -4.02 -9.75 18.41
C SER A 16 -2.67 -9.21 17.96
N GLU A 17 -2.10 -9.78 16.90
CA GLU A 17 -0.77 -9.41 16.40
C GLU A 17 -0.79 -8.28 15.36
N THR A 18 -1.91 -8.03 14.69
CA THR A 18 -2.00 -7.08 13.55
C THR A 18 -3.08 -6.02 13.69
N GLY A 19 -4.13 -6.28 14.48
CA GLY A 19 -5.35 -5.47 14.51
C GLY A 19 -6.25 -5.63 13.28
N LEU A 20 -5.98 -6.58 12.37
CA LEU A 20 -6.80 -6.80 11.18
C LEU A 20 -8.20 -7.29 11.56
N VAL A 21 -9.19 -6.43 11.35
CA VAL A 21 -10.61 -6.77 11.50
C VAL A 21 -11.18 -7.12 10.13
N TYR A 22 -11.82 -8.27 10.05
CA TYR A 22 -12.59 -8.68 8.88
C TYR A 22 -14.08 -8.51 9.16
N TYR A 23 -14.79 -7.86 8.24
CA TYR A 23 -16.24 -7.76 8.29
C TYR A 23 -16.88 -9.14 8.12
N ARG A 24 -18.09 -9.31 8.70
CA ARG A 24 -18.80 -10.60 8.76
C ARG A 24 -19.08 -11.19 7.37
N ASP A 25 -19.30 -10.34 6.36
CA ASP A 25 -19.49 -10.73 4.96
C ASP A 25 -18.23 -11.30 4.29
N LYS A 26 -17.04 -11.08 4.87
CA LYS A 26 -15.75 -11.59 4.40
C LYS A 26 -15.22 -12.78 5.20
N GLU A 27 -15.97 -13.27 6.19
CA GLU A 27 -15.53 -14.34 7.10
C GLU A 27 -15.25 -15.66 6.37
N ALA A 28 -16.11 -16.06 5.43
CA ALA A 28 -15.89 -17.26 4.64
C ALA A 28 -14.61 -17.19 3.77
N GLU A 29 -14.32 -16.01 3.23
CA GLU A 29 -13.10 -15.78 2.44
C GLU A 29 -11.85 -15.86 3.32
N LEU A 30 -11.90 -15.24 4.50
CA LEU A 30 -10.84 -15.29 5.50
C LEU A 30 -10.53 -16.75 5.90
N CYS A 31 -11.55 -17.51 6.31
CA CYS A 31 -11.39 -18.92 6.70
C CYS A 31 -10.78 -19.75 5.55
N ARG A 32 -11.21 -19.51 4.31
CA ARG A 32 -10.64 -20.18 3.12
C ARG A 32 -9.17 -19.81 2.90
N LYS A 33 -8.79 -18.54 3.08
CA LYS A 33 -7.38 -18.09 2.96
C LYS A 33 -6.50 -18.72 4.05
N ILE A 34 -6.96 -18.72 5.31
CA ILE A 34 -6.25 -19.35 6.43
C ILE A 34 -6.09 -20.86 6.16
N TYR A 35 -7.17 -21.54 5.79
CA TYR A 35 -7.12 -22.99 5.50
C TYR A 35 -6.11 -23.33 4.40
N LYS A 36 -6.05 -22.53 3.33
CA LYS A 36 -5.05 -22.68 2.26
C LYS A 36 -3.63 -22.43 2.78
N ALA A 37 -3.44 -21.47 3.67
CA ALA A 37 -2.13 -21.18 4.26
C ALA A 37 -1.64 -22.37 5.11
N VAL A 38 -2.49 -22.91 5.99
CA VAL A 38 -2.18 -24.10 6.80
C VAL A 38 -1.81 -25.30 5.92
N LYS A 39 -2.58 -25.55 4.84
CA LYS A 39 -2.25 -26.65 3.91
C LYS A 39 -0.91 -26.46 3.21
N ARG A 40 -0.54 -25.23 2.87
CA ARG A 40 0.70 -24.92 2.15
C ARG A 40 1.94 -24.96 3.05
N SER A 41 1.78 -24.74 4.36
CA SER A 41 2.91 -24.71 5.29
C SER A 41 3.50 -26.10 5.58
N GLY A 42 2.81 -27.18 5.20
CA GLY A 42 3.21 -28.55 5.52
C GLY A 42 2.96 -28.95 6.98
N ALA A 43 2.20 -28.14 7.73
CA ALA A 43 1.84 -28.48 9.11
C ALA A 43 0.91 -29.70 9.15
N ARG A 44 1.21 -30.64 10.05
CA ARG A 44 0.44 -31.87 10.29
C ARG A 44 -0.91 -31.59 10.94
N ASP A 45 -0.93 -30.56 11.80
CA ASP A 45 -2.13 -30.11 12.49
C ASP A 45 -2.06 -28.61 12.82
N TYR A 46 -3.16 -28.10 13.37
CA TYR A 46 -3.28 -26.72 13.81
C TYR A 46 -2.24 -26.32 14.87
N ARG A 47 -1.91 -27.21 15.81
CA ARG A 47 -0.97 -26.89 16.90
C ARG A 47 0.43 -26.65 16.35
N GLN A 48 0.87 -27.51 15.44
CA GLN A 48 2.14 -27.34 14.74
C GLN A 48 2.13 -26.03 13.94
N TYR A 49 1.02 -25.70 13.26
CA TYR A 49 0.92 -24.44 12.54
C TYR A 49 1.03 -23.22 13.47
N MET A 50 0.36 -23.24 14.62
CA MET A 50 0.47 -22.18 15.63
C MET A 50 1.88 -22.04 16.17
N THR A 51 2.59 -23.15 16.40
CA THR A 51 4.01 -23.10 16.78
C THR A 51 4.84 -22.46 15.68
N MET A 52 4.59 -22.78 14.39
CA MET A 52 5.28 -22.15 13.27
C MET A 52 4.98 -20.65 13.17
N LEU A 53 3.76 -20.21 13.49
CA LEU A 53 3.42 -18.77 13.53
C LEU A 53 4.14 -18.04 14.67
N ARG A 54 4.40 -18.72 15.80
CA ARG A 54 5.00 -18.15 17.01
C ARG A 54 6.52 -18.34 17.12
N SER A 55 7.15 -19.14 16.26
CA SER A 55 8.55 -19.58 16.39
C SER A 55 9.63 -18.51 16.15
N GLY A 56 9.23 -17.25 15.95
CA GLY A 56 10.17 -16.17 15.72
C GLY A 56 10.81 -15.68 17.02
N HIS A 57 12.15 -15.76 17.11
CA HIS A 57 12.92 -15.29 18.26
C HIS A 57 13.02 -13.76 18.24
N ASN A 58 12.17 -13.06 19.01
CA ASN A 58 12.09 -11.59 19.08
C ASN A 58 11.69 -10.87 17.77
N LYS A 59 11.30 -11.61 16.73
CA LYS A 59 10.69 -11.10 15.49
C LYS A 59 9.51 -12.01 15.13
N LYS A 60 8.55 -11.52 14.35
CA LYS A 60 7.46 -12.36 13.82
C LYS A 60 8.05 -13.47 12.93
N SER A 61 7.42 -14.64 12.93
CA SER A 61 7.94 -15.75 12.13
C SER A 61 7.70 -15.51 10.63
N ARG A 62 8.55 -16.05 9.77
CA ARG A 62 8.35 -15.96 8.31
C ARG A 62 7.00 -16.54 7.87
N GLU A 63 6.49 -17.55 8.57
CA GLU A 63 5.17 -18.11 8.29
C GLU A 63 4.05 -17.14 8.69
N PHE A 64 4.22 -16.38 9.77
CA PHE A 64 3.29 -15.33 10.14
C PHE A 64 3.21 -14.24 9.07
N ASP A 65 4.35 -13.74 8.58
CA ASP A 65 4.37 -12.73 7.51
C ASP A 65 3.73 -13.26 6.21
N ASN A 66 3.99 -14.53 5.87
CA ASN A 66 3.38 -15.22 4.73
C ASN A 66 1.87 -15.39 4.88
N LEU A 67 1.35 -15.55 6.09
CA LEU A 67 -0.08 -15.62 6.36
C LEU A 67 -0.69 -14.23 6.19
N VAL A 68 -0.17 -13.23 6.90
CA VAL A 68 -0.68 -11.85 6.91
C VAL A 68 -0.73 -11.27 5.49
N SER A 69 0.34 -11.42 4.71
CA SER A 69 0.38 -10.95 3.31
C SER A 69 -0.71 -11.55 2.41
N LYS A 70 -1.15 -12.79 2.65
CA LYS A 70 -2.26 -13.42 1.92
C LYS A 70 -3.63 -12.98 2.40
N LEU A 71 -3.71 -12.60 3.68
CA LEU A 71 -4.94 -12.17 4.32
C LEU A 71 -5.31 -10.74 3.94
N ILE A 72 -4.32 -9.90 3.65
CA ILE A 72 -4.51 -8.52 3.22
C ILE A 72 -4.75 -8.47 1.71
N ILE A 73 -5.66 -7.61 1.27
CA ILE A 73 -5.91 -7.37 -0.16
C ILE A 73 -4.81 -6.41 -0.65
N GLY A 74 -3.67 -6.99 -1.03
CA GLY A 74 -2.50 -6.26 -1.52
C GLY A 74 -2.59 -5.88 -3.00
N GLU A 75 -3.71 -5.27 -3.43
CA GLU A 75 -3.74 -4.63 -4.74
C GLU A 75 -3.49 -3.14 -4.55
N THR A 76 -2.28 -2.71 -4.92
CA THR A 76 -1.88 -1.32 -5.01
C THR A 76 -1.32 -1.10 -6.40
N HIS A 77 -1.81 -0.07 -7.07
CA HIS A 77 -1.35 0.35 -8.37
C HIS A 77 -1.34 1.88 -8.41
N PHE A 78 -0.56 2.42 -9.34
CA PHE A 78 -0.51 3.87 -9.52
C PHE A 78 -1.90 4.41 -9.83
N PHE A 79 -2.24 5.54 -9.22
CA PHE A 79 -3.52 6.22 -9.42
C PHE A 79 -4.73 5.31 -9.20
N ARG A 80 -4.69 4.48 -8.13
CA ARG A 80 -5.69 3.42 -7.87
C ARG A 80 -7.15 3.88 -7.97
N ASP A 81 -7.42 5.06 -7.43
CA ASP A 81 -8.72 5.74 -7.54
C ASP A 81 -8.51 7.08 -8.22
N GLU A 82 -8.73 7.11 -9.53
CA GLU A 82 -8.57 8.31 -10.37
C GLU A 82 -9.38 9.49 -9.82
N LYS A 83 -10.60 9.26 -9.33
CA LYS A 83 -11.44 10.35 -8.79
C LYS A 83 -10.86 10.93 -7.51
N LEU A 84 -10.31 10.08 -6.64
CA LEU A 84 -9.61 10.53 -5.44
C LEU A 84 -8.39 11.37 -5.82
N PHE A 85 -7.57 10.89 -6.76
CA PHE A 85 -6.37 11.61 -7.19
C PHE A 85 -6.67 12.91 -7.93
N ASN A 86 -7.74 12.98 -8.72
CA ASN A 86 -8.21 14.23 -9.32
C ASN A 86 -8.63 15.22 -8.22
N GLY A 87 -9.33 14.76 -7.18
CA GLY A 87 -9.64 15.61 -6.02
C GLY A 87 -8.39 16.10 -5.29
N VAL A 88 -7.35 15.26 -5.18
CA VAL A 88 -6.06 15.65 -4.60
C VAL A 88 -5.39 16.72 -5.46
N GLU A 89 -5.38 16.55 -6.78
CA GLU A 89 -4.79 17.47 -7.75
C GLU A 89 -5.53 18.82 -7.79
N ASP A 90 -6.85 18.78 -7.97
CA ASP A 90 -7.67 19.97 -8.26
C ASP A 90 -8.03 20.78 -7.03
N VAL A 91 -8.12 20.13 -5.87
CA VAL A 91 -8.66 20.74 -4.64
C VAL A 91 -7.62 20.76 -3.53
N VAL A 92 -7.08 19.59 -3.16
CA VAL A 92 -6.26 19.47 -1.94
C VAL A 92 -4.91 20.16 -2.10
N LEU A 93 -4.17 19.83 -3.17
CA LEU A 93 -2.83 20.38 -3.40
C LEU A 93 -2.86 21.91 -3.50
N PRO A 94 -3.69 22.55 -4.35
CA PRO A 94 -3.77 24.01 -4.43
C PRO A 94 -4.06 24.68 -3.09
N ALA A 95 -5.02 24.14 -2.32
CA ALA A 95 -5.40 24.70 -1.03
C ALA A 95 -4.28 24.60 0.02
N VAL A 96 -3.58 23.46 0.07
CA VAL A 96 -2.47 23.24 1.01
C VAL A 96 -1.24 24.06 0.60
N ILE A 97 -0.97 24.21 -0.69
CA ILE A 97 0.09 25.08 -1.22
C ILE A 97 -0.20 26.52 -0.80
N GLU A 98 -1.40 27.04 -1.08
CA GLU A 98 -1.76 28.42 -0.71
C GLU A 98 -1.53 28.69 0.78
N LYS A 99 -2.02 27.79 1.64
CA LYS A 99 -1.89 27.89 3.09
C LYS A 99 -0.44 27.88 3.57
N ASN A 100 0.47 27.23 2.85
CA ASN A 100 1.86 27.07 3.24
C ASN A 100 2.85 27.98 2.49
N LYS A 101 2.38 28.92 1.67
CA LYS A 101 3.23 29.82 0.86
C LYS A 101 4.32 30.54 1.66
N SER A 102 4.01 30.98 2.88
CA SER A 102 4.99 31.68 3.73
C SER A 102 6.09 30.78 4.27
N ARG A 103 5.80 29.49 4.47
CA ARG A 103 6.74 28.49 5.03
C ARG A 103 7.47 27.72 3.94
N LYS A 104 6.95 27.74 2.70
CA LYS A 104 7.44 26.97 1.55
C LYS A 104 7.77 25.51 1.90
N ARG A 105 6.84 24.85 2.60
CA ARG A 105 7.00 23.46 3.05
C ARG A 105 5.74 22.66 2.78
N LEU A 106 5.90 21.48 2.20
CA LEU A 106 4.81 20.55 1.90
C LEU A 106 5.22 19.13 2.27
N TRP A 107 4.73 18.64 3.41
CA TRP A 107 5.01 17.28 3.87
C TRP A 107 3.74 16.45 3.82
N ILE A 108 3.77 15.37 3.07
CA ILE A 108 2.64 14.50 2.79
C ILE A 108 2.96 13.10 3.26
N TRP A 109 2.04 12.49 3.99
CA TRP A 109 2.17 11.12 4.48
C TRP A 109 1.09 10.25 3.83
N SER A 110 1.50 9.17 3.19
CA SER A 110 0.62 8.12 2.67
C SER A 110 0.65 6.93 3.64
N ALA A 111 -0.47 6.72 4.30
CA ALA A 111 -0.66 5.71 5.33
C ALA A 111 -1.26 4.44 4.73
N GLY A 112 -0.61 3.30 4.91
CA GLY A 112 -1.06 2.06 4.28
C GLY A 112 -0.74 2.01 2.79
N CYS A 113 0.41 2.57 2.38
CA CYS A 113 0.78 2.70 0.97
C CYS A 113 1.20 1.39 0.27
N ALA A 114 1.10 0.25 0.97
CA ALA A 114 1.57 -1.06 0.57
C ALA A 114 3.02 -1.02 0.04
N THR A 115 3.22 -1.16 -1.27
CA THR A 115 4.54 -1.11 -1.93
C THR A 115 4.96 0.29 -2.40
N GLY A 116 4.18 1.32 -2.05
CA GLY A 116 4.51 2.74 -2.20
C GLY A 116 3.85 3.44 -3.39
N GLU A 117 3.08 2.76 -4.23
CA GLU A 117 2.47 3.31 -5.46
C GLU A 117 1.65 4.56 -5.19
N GLU A 118 0.94 4.62 -4.07
CA GLU A 118 0.15 5.80 -3.70
C GLU A 118 1.05 7.01 -3.40
N ALA A 119 2.08 6.84 -2.58
CA ALA A 119 3.08 7.87 -2.29
C ALA A 119 3.81 8.34 -3.55
N TYR A 120 4.11 7.40 -4.46
CA TYR A 120 4.69 7.73 -5.75
C TYR A 120 3.72 8.49 -6.66
N SER A 121 2.44 8.11 -6.69
CA SER A 121 1.41 8.79 -7.48
C SER A 121 1.27 10.25 -7.07
N VAL A 122 1.26 10.53 -5.76
CA VAL A 122 1.27 11.91 -5.26
C VAL A 122 2.53 12.67 -5.68
N SER A 123 3.69 12.03 -5.60
CA SER A 123 4.96 12.66 -6.02
C SER A 123 4.96 13.01 -7.50
N ILE A 124 4.39 12.14 -8.35
CA ILE A 124 4.22 12.38 -9.79
C ILE A 124 3.27 13.57 -10.03
N LEU A 125 2.14 13.65 -9.31
CA LEU A 125 1.22 14.79 -9.44
C LEU A 125 1.90 16.13 -9.11
N ILE A 126 2.66 16.19 -8.02
CA ILE A 126 3.38 17.40 -7.64
C ILE A 126 4.38 17.80 -8.72
N ASN A 127 5.16 16.84 -9.22
CA ASN A 127 6.14 17.10 -10.27
C ASN A 127 5.50 17.56 -11.59
N ARG A 128 4.35 16.99 -11.96
CA ARG A 128 3.68 17.30 -13.23
C ARG A 128 2.94 18.64 -13.20
N HIS A 129 2.26 18.95 -12.11
CA HIS A 129 1.35 20.11 -12.04
C HIS A 129 1.92 21.31 -11.28
N PHE A 130 2.92 21.08 -10.41
CA PHE A 130 3.55 22.13 -9.60
C PHE A 130 5.09 22.07 -9.62
N PRO A 131 5.74 21.95 -10.79
CA PRO A 131 7.19 21.75 -10.90
C PRO A 131 8.01 22.89 -10.26
N GLN A 132 7.48 24.11 -10.23
CA GLN A 132 8.12 25.28 -9.60
C GLN A 132 8.34 25.09 -8.09
N LEU A 133 7.48 24.32 -7.42
CA LEU A 133 7.62 24.09 -5.99
C LEU A 133 8.87 23.26 -5.67
N LEU A 134 9.31 22.39 -6.59
CA LEU A 134 10.46 21.51 -6.37
C LEU A 134 11.78 22.27 -6.21
N GLN A 135 11.86 23.50 -6.70
CA GLN A 135 13.07 24.32 -6.59
C GLN A 135 13.05 25.22 -5.36
N GLU A 136 11.86 25.61 -4.90
CA GLU A 136 11.70 26.65 -3.89
C GLU A 136 11.18 26.15 -2.54
N TRP A 137 10.65 24.91 -2.48
CA TRP A 137 9.95 24.37 -1.32
C TRP A 137 10.64 23.12 -0.76
N ASP A 138 10.57 22.97 0.56
CA ASP A 138 10.89 21.71 1.26
C ASP A 138 9.70 20.75 1.12
N ILE A 139 9.73 19.91 0.09
CA ILE A 139 8.69 18.92 -0.19
C ILE A 139 9.15 17.52 0.22
N ARG A 140 8.31 16.81 0.97
CA ARG A 140 8.54 15.42 1.37
C ARG A 140 7.29 14.59 1.22
N VAL A 141 7.41 13.42 0.60
CA VAL A 141 6.34 12.43 0.53
C VAL A 141 6.82 11.17 1.21
N VAL A 142 6.15 10.76 2.28
CA VAL A 142 6.55 9.59 3.08
C VAL A 142 5.46 8.55 3.02
N GLY A 143 5.82 7.34 2.59
CA GLY A 143 4.94 6.17 2.64
C GLY A 143 5.26 5.31 3.85
N PHE A 144 4.23 4.87 4.58
CA PHE A 144 4.38 3.86 5.62
C PHE A 144 3.33 2.76 5.47
N ASP A 145 3.75 1.52 5.67
CA ASP A 145 2.84 0.37 5.72
C ASP A 145 3.36 -0.69 6.71
N ARG A 146 2.44 -1.48 7.27
CA ARG A 146 2.71 -2.63 8.15
C ARG A 146 2.68 -3.99 7.43
N ILE A 147 2.28 -4.04 6.16
CA ILE A 147 2.04 -5.27 5.37
C ILE A 147 3.34 -6.00 5.04
N LEU A 148 4.44 -5.29 4.95
CA LEU A 148 5.75 -5.84 4.62
C LEU A 148 6.79 -5.16 5.52
N SER A 149 7.87 -5.87 5.84
CA SER A 149 9.02 -5.40 6.60
C SER A 149 9.82 -4.30 5.86
N TYR A 150 9.14 -3.28 5.33
CA TYR A 150 9.77 -2.13 4.71
C TYR A 150 9.90 -1.03 5.76
N ASP A 151 11.15 -0.84 6.18
CA ASP A 151 11.58 0.35 6.88
C ASP A 151 11.21 1.57 6.03
N GLU A 152 10.49 2.51 6.65
CA GLU A 152 10.22 3.89 6.22
C GLU A 152 10.57 4.21 4.75
N ILE A 153 9.56 4.23 3.86
CA ILE A 153 9.78 4.72 2.50
C ILE A 153 9.86 6.25 2.57
N ARG A 154 11.06 6.78 2.84
CA ARG A 154 11.38 8.19 2.66
C ARG A 154 11.63 8.46 1.19
N LEU A 155 10.70 9.17 0.55
CA LEU A 155 10.88 9.65 -0.81
C LEU A 155 11.12 11.16 -0.77
N ASP A 156 12.32 11.54 -1.17
CA ASP A 156 12.49 12.85 -1.79
C ASP A 156 11.69 12.82 -3.11
N VAL A 157 11.11 13.95 -3.54
CA VAL A 157 10.30 13.99 -4.76
C VAL A 157 11.14 13.49 -5.94
N MET A 158 10.70 12.39 -6.56
CA MET A 158 11.44 11.72 -7.63
C MET A 158 10.71 11.91 -8.97
N THR A 159 11.47 11.84 -10.07
CA THR A 159 10.86 11.81 -11.41
C THR A 159 10.00 10.56 -11.57
N GLU A 160 9.04 10.61 -12.50
CA GLU A 160 8.11 9.52 -12.77
C GLU A 160 8.85 8.21 -13.08
N GLU A 161 9.90 8.24 -13.89
CA GLU A 161 10.74 7.08 -14.23
C GLU A 161 11.45 6.49 -13.00
N ARG A 162 11.81 7.36 -12.05
CA ARG A 162 12.50 6.96 -10.82
C ARG A 162 11.53 6.39 -9.78
N CYS A 163 10.30 6.90 -9.74
CA CYS A 163 9.19 6.33 -8.99
C CYS A 163 8.84 4.92 -9.49
N ILE A 164 8.71 4.77 -10.81
CA ILE A 164 8.39 3.50 -11.47
C ILE A 164 9.50 2.46 -11.26
N SER A 165 10.76 2.85 -11.42
CA SER A 165 11.88 1.92 -11.26
C SER A 165 12.09 1.45 -9.81
N LYS A 166 11.71 2.25 -8.82
CA LYS A 166 11.77 1.87 -7.40
C LYS A 166 10.56 1.06 -6.92
N CYS A 167 9.44 1.13 -7.63
CA CYS A 167 8.26 0.34 -7.30
C CYS A 167 8.37 -1.07 -7.89
N THR A 168 8.46 -2.08 -7.03
CA THR A 168 8.59 -3.50 -7.41
C THR A 168 7.38 -4.05 -8.16
N THR A 169 6.19 -3.48 -7.97
CA THR A 169 4.96 -3.87 -8.67
C THR A 169 4.87 -3.24 -10.07
N ALA A 170 5.37 -2.02 -10.25
CA ALA A 170 5.32 -1.27 -11.52
C ALA A 170 6.02 -2.00 -12.66
N GLN A 171 7.12 -2.70 -12.36
CA GLN A 171 7.91 -3.46 -13.33
C GLN A 171 7.10 -4.57 -14.04
N LYS A 172 5.93 -4.95 -13.51
CA LYS A 172 5.06 -5.99 -14.10
C LYS A 172 3.85 -5.45 -14.87
N GLY A 173 3.56 -4.14 -14.83
CA GLY A 173 2.31 -3.58 -15.40
C GLY A 173 2.44 -2.24 -16.15
N PHE A 174 3.64 -1.66 -16.27
CA PHE A 174 3.78 -0.28 -16.75
C PHE A 174 3.58 -0.08 -18.27
N SER A 175 3.59 -1.15 -19.08
CA SER A 175 3.50 -1.03 -20.54
C SER A 175 2.10 -0.61 -21.07
N SER A 176 1.05 -0.61 -20.25
CA SER A 176 -0.32 -0.30 -20.70
C SER A 176 -0.81 1.13 -20.43
N LEU A 177 -0.11 1.92 -19.61
CA LEU A 177 -0.58 3.27 -19.21
C LEU A 177 -0.09 4.41 -20.13
N MET A 178 0.90 4.16 -20.99
CA MET A 178 1.47 5.18 -21.89
C MET A 178 0.69 5.38 -23.21
N GLY A 179 -0.40 4.62 -23.44
CA GLY A 179 -1.15 4.63 -24.71
C GLY A 179 -2.40 5.51 -24.76
N GLY A 180 -2.72 6.24 -23.69
CA GLY A 180 -4.08 6.74 -23.45
C GLY A 180 -4.31 8.25 -23.44
N HIS A 181 -3.44 9.08 -24.02
CA HIS A 181 -3.77 10.50 -24.24
C HIS A 181 -3.24 11.01 -25.58
N SER A 182 -3.81 10.49 -26.67
CA SER A 182 -3.86 11.21 -27.94
C SER A 182 -5.16 12.01 -28.05
N GLY A 183 -5.05 13.31 -27.81
CA GLY A 183 -5.88 14.34 -28.44
C GLY A 183 -7.36 14.40 -28.05
N GLN A 184 -7.70 15.38 -27.22
CA GLN A 184 -8.79 16.31 -27.55
C GLN A 184 -8.54 17.66 -26.87
N ARG A 185 -8.12 18.64 -27.68
CA ARG A 185 -8.22 20.07 -27.35
C ARG A 185 -9.70 20.38 -27.20
N LEU A 186 -10.13 20.82 -26.02
CA LEU A 186 -11.38 21.55 -25.90
C LEU A 186 -11.14 22.96 -26.46
N SER A 187 -11.82 23.26 -27.57
CA SER A 187 -11.94 24.60 -28.13
C SER A 187 -12.71 25.50 -27.16
N PRO A 188 -12.41 26.81 -27.07
CA PRO A 188 -13.16 27.71 -26.21
C PRO A 188 -14.54 28.02 -26.80
N LEU A 189 -15.55 28.05 -25.95
CA LEU A 189 -16.80 28.80 -26.14
C LEU A 189 -16.75 30.04 -25.25
#